data_AF-A0A9C9DGG3-F1
#
_entry.id   AF-A0A9C9DGG3-F1
#
_cell.length_a   1.000
_cell.length_b   1.000
_cell.length_c   1.000
_cell.angle_alpha   90.00
_cell.angle_beta   90.00
_cell.angle_gamma   90.00
#
_symmetry.space_group_name_H-M   'P 1'
#
loop_
_entity.id
_entity.type
_entity.pdbx_description
1 polymer ?
#
loop_
_entity_poly.entity_id
_entity_poly.type
_entity_poly.pdbx_seq_one_letter_code
_entity_poly.pdbx_strand_id
1 'polypeptide(L)'
;MDEARFDWGAIARASAIIVGVVTAFALIVPVAGALAVGPWDTLKISGSEIYNWAYWAIAWALTIWQGAWMIRRVHERIIDDMLVTSVIAAIALIVVKFVVWILYEPVNEEGQRLFAVTAIDAGGALMLIVVALIGARINRY
;
A
#
# COMPACT_ATOMS: atom_id res chain seq x y z
N MET A 1 25.85 -20.53 -15.42
CA MET A 1 25.40 -19.65 -14.32
C MET A 1 23.90 -19.64 -14.42
N ASP A 2 23.21 -20.28 -13.47
CA ASP A 2 21.75 -20.34 -13.48
C ASP A 2 21.21 -18.91 -13.39
N GLU A 3 20.43 -18.49 -14.38
CA GLU A 3 19.75 -17.20 -14.28
C GLU A 3 18.75 -17.29 -13.11
N ALA A 4 18.92 -16.42 -12.11
CA ALA A 4 18.03 -16.36 -10.97
C ALA A 4 16.58 -16.24 -11.45
N ARG A 5 15.68 -17.06 -10.89
CA ARG A 5 14.26 -17.08 -11.27
C ARG A 5 13.56 -15.73 -11.08
N PHE A 6 14.02 -14.93 -10.11
CA PHE A 6 13.44 -13.63 -9.74
C PHE A 6 14.47 -12.51 -9.85
N ASP A 7 14.05 -11.33 -10.31
CA ASP A 7 14.86 -10.10 -10.20
C ASP A 7 14.63 -9.43 -8.85
N TRP A 8 15.37 -9.90 -7.84
CA TRP A 8 15.29 -9.37 -6.47
C TRP A 8 15.62 -7.87 -6.37
N GLY A 9 16.43 -7.33 -7.28
CA GLY A 9 16.74 -5.90 -7.31
C GLY A 9 15.54 -5.07 -7.73
N ALA A 10 14.85 -5.50 -8.79
CA ALA A 10 13.62 -4.87 -9.23
C ALA A 10 12.49 -5.01 -8.19
N ILE A 11 12.32 -6.20 -7.62
CA ILE A 11 11.33 -6.48 -6.56
C ILE A 11 11.58 -5.57 -5.35
N ALA A 12 12.80 -5.56 -4.80
CA ALA A 12 13.12 -4.78 -3.61
C ALA A 12 12.89 -3.28 -3.84
N ARG A 13 13.29 -2.76 -5.00
CA ARG A 13 13.05 -1.36 -5.37
C ARG A 13 11.56 -1.04 -5.47
N ALA A 14 10.80 -1.86 -6.20
CA ALA A 14 9.37 -1.65 -6.40
C ALA A 14 8.62 -1.69 -5.06
N SER A 15 8.88 -2.71 -4.24
CA SER A 15 8.32 -2.81 -2.89
C SER A 15 8.71 -1.62 -2.02
N ALA A 16 9.98 -1.19 -2.04
CA ALA A 16 10.43 -0.05 -1.25
C ALA A 16 9.75 1.26 -1.67
N ILE A 17 9.51 1.48 -2.96
CA ILE A 17 8.78 2.67 -3.44
C ILE A 17 7.32 2.61 -3.00
N ILE A 18 6.64 1.48 -3.21
CA ILE A 18 5.23 1.31 -2.81
C ILE A 18 5.08 1.54 -1.30
N VAL A 19 5.85 0.81 -0.51
CA VAL A 19 5.79 0.89 0.96
C VAL A 19 6.21 2.26 1.45
N GLY A 20 7.32 2.82 0.96
CA GLY A 20 7.84 4.10 1.40
C GLY A 20 6.86 5.26 1.15
N VAL A 21 6.29 5.35 -0.05
CA VAL A 21 5.35 6.42 -0.40
C VAL A 21 4.04 6.27 0.37
N VAL A 22 3.49 5.06 0.47
CA VAL A 22 2.23 4.83 1.20
C VAL A 22 2.43 5.04 2.71
N THR A 23 3.58 4.67 3.27
CA THR A 23 3.92 4.95 4.67
C THR A 23 4.02 6.44 4.93
N ALA A 24 4.69 7.18 4.04
CA ALA A 24 4.76 8.64 4.16
C ALA A 24 3.36 9.26 4.12
N PHE A 25 2.50 8.82 3.21
CA PHE A 25 1.09 9.22 3.18
C PHE A 25 0.39 8.90 4.51
N ALA A 26 0.54 7.69 5.02
CA ALA A 26 -0.15 7.22 6.21
C ALA A 26 0.25 7.97 7.49
N LEU A 27 1.50 8.41 7.57
CA LEU A 27 1.98 9.18 8.71
C LEU A 27 1.67 10.68 8.56
N ILE A 28 1.81 11.24 7.35
CA ILE A 28 1.69 12.68 7.14
C ILE A 28 0.22 13.13 7.08
N VAL A 29 -0.67 12.36 6.43
CA VAL A 29 -2.04 12.82 6.18
C VAL A 29 -2.86 13.04 7.44
N PRO A 30 -2.84 12.17 8.46
CA PRO A 30 -3.53 12.45 9.72
C PRO A 30 -3.08 13.78 10.35
N VAL A 31 -1.77 14.05 10.34
CA VAL A 31 -1.18 15.28 10.89
C VAL A 31 -1.54 16.50 10.05
N ALA A 32 -1.35 16.43 8.73
CA ALA A 32 -1.63 17.54 7.82
C ALA A 32 -3.13 17.88 7.78
N GLY A 33 -4.00 16.87 7.79
CA GLY A 33 -5.44 17.06 7.85
C GLY A 33 -5.89 17.73 9.15
N ALA A 34 -5.30 17.34 10.28
CA ALA A 34 -5.56 17.98 11.57
C ALA A 34 -5.10 19.45 11.59
N LEU A 35 -4.04 19.80 10.88
CA LEU A 35 -3.59 21.19 10.75
C LEU A 35 -4.46 22.03 9.82
N ALA A 36 -5.04 21.43 8.78
CA ALA A 36 -5.76 22.14 7.72
C ALA A 36 -7.24 22.43 8.04
N VAL A 37 -7.90 21.59 8.85
CA VAL A 37 -9.38 21.61 9.02
C VAL A 37 -9.81 22.15 10.39
N GLY A 38 -8.87 22.65 11.22
CA GLY A 38 -9.11 23.07 12.62
C GLY A 38 -8.84 21.93 13.62
N PRO A 39 -9.20 22.03 14.91
CA PRO A 39 -8.87 21.04 15.96
C PRO A 39 -9.64 19.70 15.81
N TRP A 40 -9.63 19.14 14.61
CA TRP A 40 -10.10 17.82 14.29
C TRP A 40 -8.98 16.84 14.54
N ASP A 41 -9.33 15.90 15.40
CA ASP A 41 -8.48 14.93 16.03
C ASP A 41 -7.81 14.00 15.00
N THR A 42 -6.49 13.83 15.08
CA THR A 42 -5.74 12.84 14.29
C THR A 42 -6.35 11.44 14.42
N LEU A 43 -7.00 11.17 15.55
CA LEU A 43 -7.82 10.00 15.85
C LEU A 43 -8.93 9.78 14.81
N LYS A 44 -9.68 10.83 14.46
CA LYS A 44 -10.82 10.74 13.53
C LYS A 44 -10.38 10.64 12.07
N ILE A 45 -9.31 11.35 11.71
CA ILE A 45 -8.81 11.34 10.33
C ILE A 45 -8.24 9.95 9.99
N SER A 46 -7.41 9.42 10.87
CA SER A 46 -6.83 8.07 10.71
C SER A 46 -7.89 6.96 10.80
N GLY A 47 -9.01 7.20 11.49
CA GLY A 47 -10.15 6.29 11.53
C GLY A 47 -11.16 6.45 10.38
N SER A 48 -11.06 7.52 9.58
CA SER A 48 -12.01 7.75 8.49
C SER A 48 -11.91 6.68 7.41
N GLU A 49 -13.05 6.27 6.86
CA GLU A 49 -13.07 5.30 5.75
C GLU A 49 -12.37 5.87 4.51
N ILE A 50 -12.52 7.18 4.26
CA ILE A 50 -11.87 7.86 3.12
C ILE A 50 -10.35 7.75 3.23
N TYR A 51 -9.76 7.95 4.41
CA TYR A 51 -8.33 7.76 4.62
C TYR A 51 -7.91 6.31 4.39
N ASN A 52 -8.71 5.34 4.86
CA ASN A 52 -8.43 3.91 4.66
C ASN A 52 -8.48 3.52 3.18
N TRP A 53 -9.47 4.00 2.43
CA TRP A 53 -9.56 3.79 0.98
C TRP A 53 -8.44 4.49 0.22
N ALA A 54 -8.11 5.73 0.58
CA ALA A 54 -7.03 6.47 -0.05
C ALA A 54 -5.68 5.77 0.14
N TYR A 55 -5.41 5.24 1.33
CA TYR A 55 -4.22 4.44 1.62
C TYR A 55 -4.06 3.28 0.63
N TRP A 56 -5.11 2.48 0.43
CA TRP A 56 -5.08 1.34 -0.47
C TRP A 56 -5.09 1.75 -1.94
N ALA A 57 -5.84 2.78 -2.31
CA ALA A 57 -5.87 3.31 -3.67
C ALA A 57 -4.47 3.78 -4.13
N ILE A 58 -3.73 4.46 -3.24
CA ILE A 58 -2.34 4.87 -3.52
C ILE A 58 -1.45 3.63 -3.67
N ALA A 59 -1.57 2.64 -2.78
CA ALA A 59 -0.80 1.39 -2.88
C ALA A 59 -1.06 0.65 -4.21
N TRP A 60 -2.32 0.61 -4.66
CA TRP A 60 -2.70 0.00 -5.93
C TRP A 60 -2.14 0.77 -7.13
N ALA A 61 -2.29 2.10 -7.13
CA ALA A 61 -1.77 2.96 -8.19
C ALA A 61 -0.24 2.82 -8.33
N LEU A 62 0.47 2.81 -7.20
CA LEU A 62 1.92 2.60 -7.18
C LEU A 62 2.31 1.20 -7.65
N THR A 63 1.56 0.17 -7.27
CA THR A 63 1.78 -1.20 -7.76
C THR A 63 1.66 -1.28 -9.28
N ILE A 64 0.62 -0.67 -9.86
CA ILE A 64 0.46 -0.60 -11.33
C ILE A 64 1.64 0.16 -11.96
N TRP A 65 2.02 1.29 -11.38
CA TRP A 65 3.11 2.11 -11.91
C TRP A 65 4.47 1.41 -11.84
N GLN A 66 4.79 0.76 -10.72
CA GLN A 66 6.01 -0.04 -10.59
C GLN A 66 5.99 -1.24 -11.52
N GLY A 67 4.84 -1.88 -11.73
CA GLY A 67 4.69 -2.92 -12.75
C GLY A 67 5.00 -2.44 -14.16
N ALA A 68 4.51 -1.25 -14.53
CA ALA A 68 4.85 -0.64 -15.81
C ALA A 68 6.37 -0.37 -15.94
N TRP A 69 7.02 0.04 -14.86
CA TRP A 69 8.47 0.24 -14.84
C TRP A 69 9.24 -1.08 -14.98
N MET A 70 8.83 -2.12 -14.25
CA MET A 70 9.49 -3.43 -14.28
C MET A 70 9.36 -4.09 -15.65
N ILE A 71 8.26 -3.88 -16.39
CA ILE A 71 8.11 -4.45 -17.74
C ILE A 71 9.19 -3.91 -18.68
N ARG A 72 9.41 -2.60 -18.65
CA ARG A 72 10.40 -1.94 -19.50
C ARG A 72 11.82 -2.44 -19.25
N ARG A 73 12.10 -3.03 -18.08
CA ARG A 73 13.44 -3.45 -17.67
C ARG A 73 13.66 -4.96 -17.61
N VAL A 74 12.64 -5.73 -17.24
CA VAL A 74 12.75 -7.16 -16.91
C VAL A 74 12.05 -8.06 -17.95
N HIS A 75 11.17 -7.51 -18.79
CA HIS A 75 10.46 -8.11 -19.95
C HIS A 75 9.78 -9.48 -19.72
N GLU A 76 10.53 -10.58 -19.57
CA GLU A 76 9.98 -11.95 -19.61
C GLU A 76 9.49 -12.49 -18.25
N ARG A 77 10.01 -12.00 -17.12
CA ARG A 77 9.73 -12.51 -15.75
C ARG A 77 8.71 -11.70 -14.94
N ILE A 78 8.04 -10.75 -15.60
CA ILE A 78 7.29 -9.68 -14.92
C ILE A 78 6.19 -10.17 -13.97
N ILE A 79 5.44 -11.20 -14.35
CA ILE A 79 4.24 -11.60 -13.60
C ILE A 79 4.62 -12.17 -12.24
N ASP A 80 5.61 -13.06 -12.22
CA ASP A 80 6.13 -13.69 -11.00
C ASP A 80 6.76 -12.63 -10.08
N ASP A 81 7.60 -11.74 -10.61
CA ASP A 81 8.23 -10.67 -9.83
C ASP A 81 7.20 -9.68 -9.27
N MET A 82 6.14 -9.37 -10.03
CA MET A 82 5.05 -8.49 -9.59
C MET A 82 4.20 -9.10 -8.49
N LEU A 83 3.92 -10.40 -8.58
CA LEU A 83 3.23 -11.13 -7.52
C LEU A 83 4.04 -11.09 -6.22
N VAL A 84 5.34 -11.40 -6.28
CA VAL A 84 6.23 -11.34 -5.10
C VAL A 84 6.28 -9.93 -4.52
N THR A 85 6.48 -8.92 -5.37
CA THR A 85 6.48 -7.50 -4.97
C THR A 85 5.21 -7.14 -4.20
N SER A 86 4.06 -7.63 -4.66
CA SER A 86 2.75 -7.26 -4.11
C SER A 86 2.43 -8.00 -2.82
N VAL A 87 2.89 -9.23 -2.66
CA VAL A 87 2.84 -9.94 -1.37
C VAL A 87 3.71 -9.23 -0.34
N ILE A 88 4.95 -8.86 -0.69
CA ILE A 88 5.85 -8.12 0.21
C ILE A 88 5.22 -6.78 0.59
N ALA A 89 4.72 -6.03 -0.40
CA ALA A 89 4.06 -4.75 -0.17
C ALA A 89 2.81 -4.91 0.70
N ALA A 90 1.94 -5.88 0.44
CA ALA A 90 0.73 -6.12 1.22
C ALA A 90 1.04 -6.39 2.69
N ILE A 91 2.01 -7.27 2.97
CA ILE A 91 2.43 -7.57 4.35
C ILE A 91 3.00 -6.32 5.02
N ALA A 92 3.93 -5.62 4.35
CA ALA A 92 4.54 -4.40 4.90
C ALA A 92 3.50 -3.30 5.17
N LEU A 93 2.51 -3.14 4.27
CA LEU A 93 1.45 -2.16 4.43
C LEU A 93 0.46 -2.53 5.54
N ILE A 94 0.22 -3.82 5.81
CA ILE A 94 -0.53 -4.22 7.02
C ILE A 94 0.26 -3.85 8.28
N VAL A 95 1.58 -4.07 8.29
CA VAL A 95 2.44 -3.66 9.42
C VAL A 95 2.38 -2.14 9.62
N VAL A 96 2.45 -1.36 8.54
CA VAL A 96 2.31 0.10 8.60
C VAL A 96 0.94 0.50 9.17
N LYS A 97 -0.15 -0.17 8.77
CA LYS A 97 -1.48 0.06 9.36
C LYS A 97 -1.51 -0.21 10.85
N PHE A 98 -0.86 -1.29 11.29
CA PHE A 98 -0.72 -1.59 12.71
C PHE A 98 0.06 -0.50 13.47
N VAL A 99 1.14 0.03 12.88
CA VAL A 99 1.90 1.15 13.46
C VAL A 99 1.04 2.41 13.54
N VAL A 100 0.32 2.76 12.47
CA VAL A 100 -0.62 3.91 12.42
C VAL A 100 -1.69 3.76 13.50
N TRP A 101 -2.20 2.54 13.71
CA TRP A 101 -3.18 2.27 14.77
C TRP A 101 -2.61 2.51 16.17
N ILE A 102 -1.37 2.11 16.45
CA ILE A 102 -0.70 2.38 17.73
C ILE A 102 -0.48 3.90 17.91
N LEU A 103 -0.02 4.58 16.87
CA LEU A 103 0.37 6.00 16.96
C LEU A 103 -0.82 6.94 17.09
N TYR A 104 -1.91 6.64 16.38
CA TYR A 104 -3.05 7.54 16.25
C TYR A 104 -4.33 7.00 16.86
N GLU A 105 -4.35 5.80 17.45
CA GLU A 105 -5.50 5.17 18.13
C GLU A 105 -6.88 5.41 17.47
N PRO A 106 -7.02 5.16 16.16
CA PRO A 106 -8.09 5.69 15.33
C PRO A 106 -9.49 5.40 15.86
N VAL A 107 -10.39 6.38 15.74
CA VAL A 107 -11.79 6.28 16.14
C VAL A 107 -12.75 6.52 14.98
N ASN A 108 -13.93 5.89 15.03
CA ASN A 108 -15.00 6.19 14.09
C ASN A 108 -15.69 7.53 14.40
N GLU A 109 -16.70 7.90 13.61
CA GLU A 109 -17.46 9.15 13.82
C GLU A 109 -18.15 9.23 15.19
N GLU A 110 -18.45 8.08 15.79
CA GLU A 110 -19.07 7.93 17.11
C GLU A 110 -18.05 7.93 18.27
N GLY A 111 -16.75 8.02 17.97
CA GLY A 111 -15.67 8.01 18.96
C GLY A 111 -15.26 6.63 19.48
N GLN A 112 -15.74 5.56 18.85
CA GLN A 112 -15.35 4.19 19.17
C GLN A 112 -14.00 3.87 18.54
N ARG A 113 -13.08 3.27 19.31
CA ARG A 113 -11.79 2.81 18.80
C ARG A 113 -11.99 1.72 17.75
N LEU A 114 -11.32 1.87 16.62
CA LEU A 114 -11.29 0.88 15.56
C LEU A 114 -10.32 -0.26 15.90
N PHE A 115 -10.58 -1.44 15.32
CA PHE A 115 -9.64 -2.55 15.39
C PHE A 115 -8.36 -2.26 14.61
N ALA A 116 -7.26 -2.86 15.04
CA ALA A 116 -5.93 -2.66 14.45
C ALA A 116 -5.84 -3.10 12.98
N VAL A 117 -6.64 -4.09 12.59
CA VAL A 117 -6.79 -4.55 11.21
C VAL A 117 -8.27 -4.69 10.93
N THR A 118 -8.76 -3.95 9.96
CA THR A 118 -10.16 -3.97 9.54
C THR A 118 -10.38 -4.88 8.33
N ALA A 119 -11.64 -5.17 8.00
CA ALA A 119 -11.97 -5.87 6.76
C ALA A 119 -11.49 -5.12 5.51
N ILE A 120 -11.44 -3.78 5.56
CA ILE A 120 -10.87 -2.95 4.49
C ILE A 120 -9.37 -3.20 4.34
N ASP A 121 -8.64 -3.40 5.44
CA ASP A 121 -7.20 -3.69 5.38
C ASP A 121 -6.91 -5.07 4.81
N ALA A 122 -7.66 -6.08 5.23
CA ALA A 122 -7.56 -7.42 4.67
C ALA A 122 -7.94 -7.43 3.17
N GLY A 123 -9.04 -6.77 2.82
CA GLY A 123 -9.49 -6.63 1.43
C GLY A 123 -8.49 -5.87 0.57
N GLY A 124 -7.93 -4.76 1.08
CA GLY A 124 -6.93 -3.95 0.42
C GLY A 124 -5.63 -4.71 0.12
N ALA A 125 -5.18 -5.49 1.09
CA ALA A 125 -4.01 -6.36 0.97
C ALA A 125 -4.23 -7.49 -0.05
N LEU A 126 -5.40 -8.14 -0.04
CA LEU A 126 -5.74 -9.17 -1.03
C LEU A 126 -5.86 -8.57 -2.44
N MET A 127 -6.46 -7.39 -2.56
CA MET A 127 -6.61 -6.70 -3.84
C MET A 127 -5.28 -6.25 -4.45
N LEU A 128 -4.23 -6.04 -3.65
CA LEU A 128 -2.89 -5.78 -4.20
C LEU A 128 -2.43 -6.89 -5.15
N ILE A 129 -2.71 -8.15 -4.84
CA ILE A 129 -2.32 -9.29 -5.68
C ILE A 129 -3.07 -9.23 -7.02
N VAL A 130 -4.38 -8.94 -6.98
CA VAL A 130 -5.21 -8.79 -8.18
C VAL A 130 -4.72 -7.61 -9.02
N VAL A 131 -4.47 -6.47 -8.39
CA VAL A 131 -3.96 -5.27 -9.04
C VAL A 131 -2.57 -5.50 -9.64
N ALA A 132 -1.71 -6.29 -9.00
CA ALA A 132 -0.41 -6.67 -9.53
C ALA A 132 -0.52 -7.49 -10.81
N LEU A 133 -1.42 -8.49 -10.80
CA LEU A 133 -1.69 -9.31 -11.97
C LEU A 133 -2.27 -8.49 -13.12
N ILE A 134 -3.22 -7.59 -12.81
CA ILE A 134 -3.79 -6.67 -13.79
C ILE A 134 -2.71 -5.73 -14.32
N GLY A 135 -1.92 -5.12 -13.45
CA GLY A 135 -0.82 -4.22 -13.82
C GLY A 135 0.25 -4.92 -14.67
N ALA A 136 0.59 -6.17 -14.34
CA ALA A 136 1.53 -6.97 -15.13
C ALA A 136 0.94 -7.37 -16.49
N ARG A 137 -0.37 -7.66 -16.56
CA ARG A 137 -1.05 -8.10 -17.79
C ARG A 137 -1.39 -6.97 -18.74
N ILE A 138 -1.97 -5.86 -18.26
CA ILE A 138 -2.32 -4.69 -19.08
C ILE A 138 -1.08 -4.17 -19.79
N ASN A 139 0.05 -4.09 -19.10
CA ASN A 139 1.27 -3.50 -19.63
C ASN A 139 2.10 -4.49 -20.49
N ARG A 140 1.70 -5.75 -20.62
CA ARG A 140 2.32 -6.73 -21.53
C ARG A 140 1.80 -6.58 -22.98
N TYR A 141 0.62 -6.00 -23.15
CA TYR A 141 0.00 -5.71 -24.45
C TYR A 141 0.19 -4.24 -24.81
#